data_AF-A0A2V9VQ17-F1
#
_entry.id   AF-A0A2V9VQ17-F1
#
_cell.length_a   1.000
_cell.length_b   1.000
_cell.length_c   1.000
_cell.angle_alpha   90.00
_cell.angle_beta   90.00
_cell.angle_gamma   90.00
#
_symmetry.space_group_name_H-M   'P 1'
#
loop_
_entity.id
_entity.type
_entity.pdbx_description
1 polymer ?
#
loop_
_entity_poly.entity_id
_entity_poly.type
_entity_poly.pdbx_seq_one_letter_code
_entity_poly.pdbx_strand_id
1 'polypeptide(L)'
;MSTQLASPHIAASFAPMSARRLLIFGGIALIAGGMLFGDIFAVFILHQNGGQTGQALLAACEAASAGNSLAVKEIFQNVGSLLEDHGTKVDAHVHMTDAGYLALLLALLQPYVALPPKRRKLLAGLFVIGGLLLPVGIFLIHYVGLAYSPFVVIGWASVLADSAGALLIVVLLAEAYGLWRFRRRGSLGGELELPIDRTWERRALMAGGAALILLGFLYGAWYAGVDLYRHEARESQILKNMLDAAAAGQGGTVFEVASYGSLAAEKAVKIAAHSHVIEFGLLAMLLSFVQPYVYLSDRWKRGWVLTLLGGSIILPVFVLLEMNFGLVAGGIADVGGLFVIIALVGMLVGVLRYSGHLDASGATQ
;
A
#
# COMPACT_ATOMS: atom_id res chain seq x y z
N MET A 1 50.54 38.07 25.46
CA MET A 1 49.97 37.46 24.24
C MET A 1 49.24 36.20 24.64
N SER A 2 47.92 36.28 24.76
CA SER A 2 47.07 35.13 25.11
C SER A 2 46.70 34.40 23.82
N THR A 3 47.20 33.17 23.70
CA THR A 3 46.86 32.26 22.61
C THR A 3 45.40 31.83 22.80
N GLN A 4 44.49 32.43 22.04
CA GLN A 4 43.12 31.93 21.88
C GLN A 4 43.21 30.54 21.25
N LEU A 5 42.97 29.50 22.06
CA LEU A 5 42.68 28.17 21.55
C LEU A 5 41.34 28.25 20.82
N ALA A 6 41.40 28.10 19.50
CA ALA A 6 40.23 27.95 18.64
C ALA A 6 39.36 26.82 19.19
N SER A 7 38.09 27.13 19.48
CA SER A 7 37.07 26.14 19.81
C SER A 7 37.05 25.07 18.71
N PRO A 8 37.13 23.77 19.05
CA PRO A 8 36.88 22.74 18.06
C PRO A 8 35.41 22.83 17.69
N HIS A 9 35.11 23.32 16.49
CA HIS A 9 33.87 22.99 15.81
C HIS A 9 33.84 21.47 15.71
N ILE A 10 33.20 20.82 16.69
CA ILE A 10 32.78 19.43 16.57
C ILE A 10 31.81 19.45 15.40
N ALA A 11 32.29 19.12 14.20
CA ALA A 11 31.44 18.70 13.12
C ALA A 11 30.62 17.55 13.68
N ALA A 12 29.33 17.80 13.93
CA ALA A 12 28.43 16.78 14.43
C ALA A 12 28.36 15.67 13.37
N SER A 13 29.19 14.64 13.52
CA SER A 13 29.19 13.51 12.63
C SER A 13 27.89 12.75 12.85
N PHE A 14 27.04 12.69 11.83
CA PHE A 14 25.83 11.86 11.85
C PHE A 14 26.21 10.43 12.20
N ALA A 15 25.48 9.82 13.14
CA ALA A 15 25.69 8.40 13.41
C ALA A 15 25.35 7.56 12.16
N PRO A 16 26.08 6.49 11.89
CA PRO A 16 25.82 5.63 10.74
C PRO A 16 24.40 5.06 10.81
N MET A 17 23.68 5.08 9.69
CA MET A 17 22.30 4.61 9.62
C MET A 17 22.18 3.15 10.09
N SER A 18 21.36 2.94 11.13
CA SER A 18 21.05 1.62 11.69
C SER A 18 20.06 0.86 10.81
N ALA A 19 19.95 -0.46 11.01
CA ALA A 19 18.95 -1.30 10.33
C ALA A 19 17.51 -0.79 10.59
N ARG A 20 17.23 -0.40 11.84
CA ARG A 20 15.94 0.15 12.25
C ARG A 20 15.60 1.44 11.53
N ARG A 21 16.53 2.40 11.46
CA ARG A 21 16.31 3.65 10.71
C ARG A 21 16.16 3.43 9.22
N LEU A 22 16.91 2.49 8.65
CA LEU A 22 16.80 2.14 7.24
C LEU A 22 15.40 1.58 6.93
N LEU A 23 14.86 0.71 7.79
CA LEU A 23 13.50 0.17 7.66
C LEU A 23 12.43 1.24 7.89
N ILE A 24 12.61 2.17 8.83
CA ILE A 24 11.68 3.31 9.01
C ILE A 24 11.64 4.17 7.76
N PHE A 25 12.80 4.58 7.28
CA PHE A 25 12.92 5.44 6.10
C PHE A 25 12.37 4.74 4.86
N GLY A 26 12.84 3.51 4.60
CA GLY A 26 12.38 2.70 3.47
C GLY A 26 10.90 2.39 3.56
N GLY A 27 10.38 2.09 4.74
CA GLY A 27 8.96 1.83 4.98
C GLY A 27 8.08 3.03 4.64
N ILE A 28 8.38 4.21 5.18
CA ILE A 28 7.63 5.43 4.85
C ILE A 28 7.75 5.76 3.36
N ALA A 29 8.93 5.61 2.76
CA ALA A 29 9.16 5.90 1.34
C ALA A 29 8.38 4.94 0.42
N LEU A 30 8.33 3.65 0.75
CA LEU A 30 7.56 2.66 0.02
C LEU A 30 6.06 2.93 0.12
N ILE A 31 5.53 3.27 1.31
CA ILE A 31 4.11 3.62 1.47
C ILE A 31 3.79 4.89 0.67
N ALA A 32 4.61 5.95 0.78
CA ALA A 32 4.37 7.19 0.04
C ALA A 32 4.46 6.99 -1.48
N GLY A 33 5.42 6.18 -1.96
CA GLY A 33 5.57 5.84 -3.36
C GLY A 33 4.40 4.99 -3.88
N GLY A 34 3.98 4.00 -3.10
CA GLY A 34 2.81 3.18 -3.37
C GLY A 34 1.56 4.05 -3.50
N MET A 35 1.25 4.87 -2.49
CA MET A 35 0.11 5.78 -2.50
C MET A 35 0.13 6.75 -3.69
N LEU A 36 1.28 7.38 -3.98
CA LEU A 36 1.39 8.28 -5.13
C LEU A 36 1.10 7.55 -6.45
N PHE A 37 1.61 6.33 -6.60
CA PHE A 37 1.31 5.51 -7.77
C PHE A 37 -0.17 5.10 -7.81
N GLY A 38 -0.78 4.81 -6.66
CA GLY A 38 -2.20 4.50 -6.51
C GLY A 38 -3.10 5.66 -6.96
N ASP A 39 -2.81 6.89 -6.53
CA ASP A 39 -3.56 8.09 -6.94
C ASP A 39 -3.47 8.31 -8.47
N ILE A 40 -2.27 8.16 -9.05
CA ILE A 40 -2.09 8.25 -10.51
C ILE A 40 -2.89 7.15 -11.22
N PHE A 41 -2.82 5.91 -10.71
CA PHE A 41 -3.55 4.78 -11.25
C PHE A 41 -5.07 4.99 -11.19
N ALA A 42 -5.60 5.48 -10.07
CA ALA A 42 -7.03 5.71 -9.89
C ALA A 42 -7.57 6.70 -10.92
N VAL A 43 -6.89 7.83 -11.09
CA VAL A 43 -7.32 8.90 -12.01
C VAL A 43 -7.19 8.49 -13.47
N PHE A 44 -6.05 7.91 -13.86
CA PHE A 44 -5.72 7.75 -15.28
C PHE A 44 -6.03 6.36 -15.85
N ILE A 45 -6.15 5.32 -15.03
CA ILE A 45 -6.21 3.94 -15.50
C ILE A 45 -7.48 3.25 -15.01
N LEU A 46 -7.77 3.30 -13.71
CA LEU A 46 -8.90 2.59 -13.12
C LEU A 46 -10.23 2.99 -13.77
N HIS A 47 -10.53 4.29 -13.82
CA HIS A 47 -11.79 4.80 -14.39
C HIS A 47 -11.90 4.56 -15.90
N GLN A 48 -10.78 4.64 -16.63
CA GLN A 48 -10.76 4.41 -18.07
C GLN A 48 -10.97 2.93 -18.41
N ASN A 49 -10.24 2.03 -17.72
CA ASN A 49 -10.34 0.59 -17.93
C ASN A 49 -11.73 0.07 -17.55
N GLY A 50 -12.37 0.64 -16.52
CA GLY A 50 -13.75 0.31 -16.16
C GLY A 50 -14.74 0.59 -17.30
N GLY A 51 -14.65 1.78 -17.91
CA GLY A 51 -15.48 2.14 -19.07
C GLY A 51 -15.23 1.27 -20.29
N GLN A 52 -13.95 1.02 -20.61
CA GLN A 52 -13.56 0.16 -21.75
C GLN A 52 -13.97 -1.30 -21.55
N THR A 53 -13.88 -1.82 -20.33
CA THR A 53 -14.33 -3.18 -20.00
C THR A 53 -15.83 -3.33 -20.22
N GLY A 54 -16.63 -2.34 -19.79
CA GLY A 54 -18.07 -2.33 -20.04
C GLY A 54 -18.41 -2.34 -21.54
N GLN A 55 -17.72 -1.51 -22.34
CA GLN A 55 -17.89 -1.48 -23.80
C GLN A 55 -17.51 -2.82 -24.45
N ALA A 56 -16.41 -3.43 -24.01
CA ALA A 56 -15.99 -4.73 -24.51
C ALA A 56 -17.00 -5.84 -24.15
N LEU A 57 -17.59 -5.82 -22.95
CA LEU A 57 -18.63 -6.77 -22.57
C LEU A 57 -19.91 -6.61 -23.40
N LEU A 58 -20.31 -5.37 -23.72
CA LEU A 58 -21.42 -5.10 -24.65
C LEU A 58 -21.15 -5.72 -26.02
N ALA A 59 -19.98 -5.43 -26.60
CA ALA A 59 -19.58 -5.96 -27.89
C ALA A 59 -19.50 -7.50 -27.90
N ALA A 60 -19.04 -8.12 -26.81
CA ALA A 60 -19.02 -9.57 -26.67
C ALA A 60 -20.43 -10.16 -26.72
N CYS A 61 -21.40 -9.51 -26.07
CA CYS A 61 -22.78 -9.95 -26.08
C CYS A 61 -23.43 -9.81 -27.46
N GLU A 62 -23.15 -8.71 -28.17
CA GLU A 62 -23.60 -8.51 -29.55
C GLU A 62 -23.02 -9.59 -30.48
N ALA A 63 -21.71 -9.83 -30.41
CA ALA A 63 -21.04 -10.87 -31.18
C ALA A 63 -21.60 -12.27 -30.90
N ALA A 64 -21.89 -12.57 -29.62
CA ALA A 64 -22.50 -13.84 -29.23
C ALA A 64 -23.90 -14.01 -29.84
N SER A 65 -24.73 -12.96 -29.81
CA SER A 65 -26.07 -13.01 -30.40
C SER A 65 -26.07 -13.14 -31.92
N ALA A 66 -25.02 -12.62 -32.59
CA ALA A 66 -24.79 -12.80 -34.01
C ALA A 66 -24.23 -14.19 -34.38
N GLY A 67 -24.01 -15.07 -33.40
CA GLY A 67 -23.39 -16.39 -33.62
C GLY A 67 -21.91 -16.29 -34.04
N ASN A 68 -21.25 -15.16 -33.83
CA ASN A 68 -19.88 -14.92 -34.25
C ASN A 68 -18.88 -15.31 -33.14
N SER A 69 -18.61 -16.61 -33.02
CA SER A 69 -17.70 -17.14 -31.99
C SER A 69 -16.26 -16.61 -32.10
N LEU A 70 -15.81 -16.23 -33.31
CA LEU A 70 -14.48 -15.67 -33.51
C LEU A 70 -14.38 -14.27 -32.89
N ALA A 71 -15.35 -13.40 -33.16
CA ALA A 71 -15.40 -12.06 -32.57
C ALA A 71 -15.54 -12.12 -31.04
N VAL A 72 -16.37 -13.04 -30.51
CA VAL A 72 -16.46 -13.26 -29.06
C VAL A 72 -15.08 -13.58 -28.48
N LYS A 73 -14.32 -14.48 -29.10
CA LYS A 73 -12.98 -14.85 -28.64
C LYS A 73 -12.01 -13.66 -28.64
N GLU A 74 -11.98 -12.88 -29.72
CA GLU A 74 -11.13 -11.69 -29.84
C GLU A 74 -11.48 -10.62 -28.80
N ILE A 75 -12.77 -10.40 -28.55
CA ILE A 75 -13.23 -9.44 -27.56
C ILE A 75 -12.88 -9.90 -26.14
N PHE A 76 -13.03 -11.18 -25.82
CA PHE A 76 -12.61 -11.71 -24.51
C PHE A 76 -11.09 -11.64 -24.31
N GLN A 77 -10.28 -11.75 -25.37
CA GLN A 77 -8.85 -11.49 -25.28
C GLN A 77 -8.57 -10.03 -24.93
N ASN A 78 -9.31 -9.08 -25.51
CA ASN A 78 -9.20 -7.67 -25.16
C ASN A 78 -9.63 -7.40 -23.71
N VAL A 79 -10.75 -7.98 -23.26
CA VAL A 79 -11.18 -7.92 -21.84
C VAL A 79 -10.09 -8.47 -20.93
N GLY A 80 -9.48 -9.60 -21.28
CA GLY A 80 -8.36 -10.19 -20.54
C GLY A 80 -7.18 -9.22 -20.41
N SER A 81 -6.81 -8.55 -21.50
CA SER A 81 -5.74 -7.54 -21.51
C SER A 81 -6.06 -6.35 -20.60
N LEU A 82 -7.28 -5.84 -20.62
CA LEU A 82 -7.72 -4.73 -19.75
C LEU A 82 -7.73 -5.12 -18.27
N LEU A 83 -8.15 -6.35 -17.96
CA LEU A 83 -8.13 -6.89 -16.60
C LEU A 83 -6.70 -7.14 -16.11
N GLU A 84 -5.80 -7.59 -16.98
CA GLU A 84 -4.37 -7.74 -16.66
C GLU A 84 -3.69 -6.38 -16.46
N ASP A 85 -4.00 -5.39 -17.30
CA ASP A 85 -3.52 -4.01 -17.16
C ASP A 85 -3.93 -3.45 -15.79
N HIS A 86 -5.22 -3.53 -15.48
CA HIS A 86 -5.78 -3.13 -14.19
C HIS A 86 -5.13 -3.90 -13.02
N GLY A 87 -5.11 -5.24 -13.12
CA GLY A 87 -4.62 -6.15 -12.09
C GLY A 87 -3.18 -5.87 -11.70
N THR A 88 -2.27 -5.77 -12.69
CA THR A 88 -0.84 -5.54 -12.44
C THR A 88 -0.56 -4.20 -11.77
N LYS A 89 -1.40 -3.17 -11.97
CA LYS A 89 -1.19 -1.84 -11.36
C LYS A 89 -1.75 -1.77 -9.95
N VAL A 90 -2.93 -2.32 -9.72
CA VAL A 90 -3.43 -2.51 -8.34
C VAL A 90 -2.43 -3.34 -7.55
N ASP A 91 -1.94 -4.43 -8.11
CA ASP A 91 -1.03 -5.35 -7.44
C ASP A 91 0.32 -4.70 -7.12
N ALA A 92 0.91 -3.96 -8.09
CA ALA A 92 2.12 -3.19 -7.85
C ALA A 92 1.93 -2.11 -6.76
N HIS A 93 0.82 -1.39 -6.79
CA HIS A 93 0.47 -0.39 -5.76
C HIS A 93 0.39 -1.04 -4.37
N VAL A 94 -0.45 -2.06 -4.22
CA VAL A 94 -0.70 -2.72 -2.93
C VAL A 94 0.58 -3.33 -2.39
N HIS A 95 1.33 -4.08 -3.20
CA HIS A 95 2.57 -4.69 -2.74
C HIS A 95 3.66 -3.70 -2.34
N MET A 96 3.77 -2.55 -3.02
CA MET A 96 4.70 -1.49 -2.62
C MET A 96 4.31 -0.94 -1.24
N THR A 97 3.01 -0.71 -1.02
CA THR A 97 2.48 -0.15 0.22
C THR A 97 2.61 -1.16 1.38
N ASP A 98 2.28 -2.43 1.15
CA ASP A 98 2.40 -3.54 2.10
C ASP A 98 3.84 -3.83 2.50
N ALA A 99 4.77 -3.82 1.54
CA ALA A 99 6.20 -3.92 1.85
C ALA A 99 6.62 -2.76 2.76
N GLY A 100 6.06 -1.57 2.54
CA GLY A 100 6.26 -0.42 3.42
C GLY A 100 5.73 -0.62 4.84
N TYR A 101 4.50 -1.10 5.00
CA TYR A 101 3.93 -1.47 6.32
C TYR A 101 4.79 -2.51 7.04
N LEU A 102 5.20 -3.54 6.31
CA LEU A 102 6.02 -4.61 6.85
C LEU A 102 7.41 -4.11 7.25
N ALA A 103 8.02 -3.19 6.49
CA ALA A 103 9.26 -2.53 6.89
C ALA A 103 9.11 -1.77 8.21
N LEU A 104 8.02 -1.02 8.39
CA LEU A 104 7.73 -0.31 9.64
C LEU A 104 7.57 -1.28 10.82
N LEU A 105 6.84 -2.38 10.61
CA LEU A 105 6.69 -3.42 11.63
C LEU A 105 8.03 -4.07 11.98
N LEU A 106 8.82 -4.45 10.99
CA LEU A 106 10.17 -5.00 11.19
C LEU A 106 11.07 -4.01 11.93
N ALA A 107 10.94 -2.71 11.67
CA ALA A 107 11.68 -1.68 12.40
C ALA A 107 11.37 -1.68 13.91
N LEU A 108 10.12 -1.96 14.29
CA LEU A 108 9.73 -2.12 15.70
C LEU A 108 10.29 -3.40 16.31
N LEU A 109 10.45 -4.44 15.49
CA LEU A 109 10.97 -5.75 15.92
C LEU A 109 12.50 -5.78 16.00
N GLN A 110 13.22 -4.88 15.32
CA GLN A 110 14.69 -4.87 15.27
C GLN A 110 15.42 -4.97 16.64
N PRO A 111 14.93 -4.35 17.74
CA PRO A 111 15.54 -4.54 19.07
C PRO A 111 15.55 -6.00 19.53
N TYR A 112 14.60 -6.81 19.09
CA TYR A 112 14.43 -8.22 19.47
C TYR A 112 15.09 -9.19 18.49
N VAL A 113 15.73 -8.70 17.43
CA VAL A 113 16.38 -9.54 16.42
C VAL A 113 17.82 -9.80 16.84
N ALA A 114 18.11 -11.00 17.37
CA ALA A 114 19.43 -11.38 17.89
C ALA A 114 20.44 -11.76 16.78
N LEU A 115 20.68 -10.83 15.85
CA LEU A 115 21.67 -10.93 14.77
C LEU A 115 22.73 -9.82 14.89
N PRO A 116 23.96 -10.05 14.40
CA PRO A 116 25.00 -9.01 14.38
C PRO A 116 24.51 -7.74 13.66
N PRO A 117 24.87 -6.53 14.14
CA PRO A 117 24.41 -5.26 13.55
C PRO A 117 24.65 -5.16 12.03
N LYS A 118 25.80 -5.63 11.55
CA LYS A 118 26.12 -5.68 10.10
C LYS A 118 25.12 -6.53 9.31
N ARG A 119 24.69 -7.67 9.85
CA ARG A 119 23.72 -8.56 9.20
C ARG A 119 22.32 -7.97 9.20
N ARG A 120 21.87 -7.40 10.33
CA ARG A 120 20.57 -6.69 10.40
C ARG A 120 20.51 -5.56 9.37
N LYS A 121 21.58 -4.77 9.25
CA LYS A 121 21.63 -3.69 8.25
C LYS A 121 21.59 -4.21 6.82
N LEU A 122 22.30 -5.30 6.52
CA LEU A 122 22.23 -5.95 5.21
C LEU A 122 20.81 -6.46 4.90
N LEU A 123 20.18 -7.16 5.84
CA LEU A 123 18.81 -7.67 5.70
C LEU A 123 17.81 -6.54 5.48
N ALA A 124 17.89 -5.46 6.27
CA ALA A 124 17.08 -4.26 6.07
C ALA A 124 17.26 -3.65 4.67
N GLY A 125 18.49 -3.57 4.17
CA GLY A 125 18.76 -3.08 2.81
C GLY A 125 18.18 -3.98 1.73
N LEU A 126 18.39 -5.30 1.84
CA LEU A 126 17.82 -6.28 0.92
C LEU A 126 16.29 -6.26 0.94
N PHE A 127 15.68 -6.06 2.12
CA PHE A 127 14.24 -5.92 2.26
C PHE A 127 13.71 -4.71 1.47
N VAL A 128 14.31 -3.53 1.66
CA VAL A 128 13.89 -2.31 0.95
C VAL A 128 14.09 -2.45 -0.56
N ILE A 129 15.19 -3.07 -1.00
CA ILE A 129 15.44 -3.35 -2.42
C ILE A 129 14.37 -4.32 -2.97
N GLY A 130 14.08 -5.42 -2.27
CA GLY A 130 13.04 -6.37 -2.67
C GLY A 130 11.66 -5.73 -2.73
N GLY A 131 11.31 -4.90 -1.74
CA GLY A 131 10.05 -4.16 -1.68
C GLY A 131 9.88 -3.11 -2.77
N LEU A 132 10.98 -2.64 -3.38
CA LEU A 132 10.95 -1.77 -4.55
C LEU A 132 10.93 -2.58 -5.86
N LEU A 133 11.75 -3.63 -5.97
CA LEU A 133 11.88 -4.41 -7.20
C LEU A 133 10.64 -5.25 -7.51
N LEU A 134 9.97 -5.79 -6.48
CA LEU A 134 8.76 -6.57 -6.65
C LEU A 134 7.64 -5.79 -7.37
N PRO A 135 7.18 -4.62 -6.88
CA PRO A 135 6.12 -3.87 -7.54
C PRO A 135 6.54 -3.34 -8.91
N VAL A 136 7.83 -3.00 -9.11
CA VAL A 136 8.35 -2.64 -10.43
C VAL A 136 8.26 -3.82 -11.40
N GLY A 137 8.63 -5.02 -10.96
CA GLY A 137 8.48 -6.24 -11.75
C GLY A 137 7.03 -6.50 -12.14
N ILE A 138 6.11 -6.43 -11.17
CA ILE A 138 4.66 -6.62 -11.39
C ILE A 138 4.11 -5.62 -12.41
N PHE A 139 4.42 -4.33 -12.24
CA PHE A 139 3.98 -3.28 -13.15
C PHE A 139 4.42 -3.56 -14.60
N LEU A 140 5.63 -4.08 -14.78
CA LEU A 140 6.20 -4.36 -16.10
C LEU A 140 5.61 -5.62 -16.77
N ILE A 141 4.88 -6.47 -16.05
CA ILE A 141 4.28 -7.70 -16.61
C ILE A 141 3.38 -7.36 -17.79
N HIS A 142 2.50 -6.37 -17.64
CA HIS A 142 1.58 -5.98 -18.70
C HIS A 142 2.30 -5.42 -19.95
N TYR A 143 3.38 -4.64 -19.76
CA TYR A 143 4.05 -3.96 -20.86
C TYR A 143 5.05 -4.84 -21.62
N VAL A 144 5.74 -5.72 -20.91
CA VAL A 144 6.79 -6.56 -21.49
C VAL A 144 6.23 -7.93 -21.86
N GLY A 145 5.25 -8.45 -21.12
CA GLY A 145 4.69 -9.78 -21.33
C GLY A 145 5.77 -10.83 -21.49
N LEU A 146 5.69 -11.63 -22.56
CA LEU A 146 6.67 -12.66 -22.90
C LEU A 146 7.84 -12.15 -23.77
N ALA A 147 7.92 -10.84 -24.05
CA ALA A 147 8.93 -10.31 -24.96
C ALA A 147 10.35 -10.69 -24.50
N TYR A 148 11.10 -11.33 -25.41
CA TYR A 148 12.48 -11.79 -25.20
C TYR A 148 12.66 -12.81 -24.06
N SER A 149 11.58 -13.40 -23.54
CA SER A 149 11.68 -14.43 -22.52
C SER A 149 12.19 -15.76 -23.12
N PRO A 150 13.11 -16.46 -22.45
CA PRO A 150 13.48 -17.83 -22.81
C PRO A 150 12.37 -18.85 -22.45
N PHE A 151 11.34 -18.43 -21.70
CA PHE A 151 10.21 -19.28 -21.29
C PHE A 151 8.97 -19.01 -22.14
N VAL A 152 8.19 -20.07 -22.38
CA VAL A 152 6.96 -20.01 -23.21
C VAL A 152 5.79 -19.34 -22.47
N VAL A 153 5.84 -19.28 -21.14
CA VAL A 153 4.68 -18.90 -20.30
C VAL A 153 4.99 -17.83 -19.25
N ILE A 154 6.26 -17.45 -19.06
CA ILE A 154 6.68 -16.51 -18.01
C ILE A 154 7.58 -15.45 -18.64
N GLY A 155 7.28 -14.17 -18.41
CA GLY A 155 8.08 -13.03 -18.87
C GLY A 155 9.25 -12.68 -17.93
N TRP A 156 10.22 -11.91 -18.42
CA TRP A 156 11.31 -11.39 -17.56
C TRP A 156 10.80 -10.52 -16.41
N ALA A 157 9.73 -9.77 -16.63
CA ALA A 157 9.07 -8.97 -15.61
C ALA A 157 8.52 -9.83 -14.46
N SER A 158 7.87 -10.95 -14.79
CA SER A 158 7.41 -11.94 -13.81
C SER A 158 8.57 -12.59 -13.06
N VAL A 159 9.65 -12.99 -13.77
CA VAL A 159 10.86 -13.53 -13.12
C VAL A 159 11.45 -12.54 -12.11
N LEU A 160 11.50 -11.25 -12.46
CA LEU A 160 11.97 -10.20 -11.56
C LEU A 160 11.07 -10.07 -10.33
N ALA A 161 9.75 -10.03 -10.52
CA ALA A 161 8.78 -9.94 -9.43
C ALA A 161 8.89 -11.13 -8.47
N ASP A 162 8.90 -12.36 -9.01
CA ASP A 162 9.00 -13.59 -8.23
C ASP A 162 10.35 -13.70 -7.50
N SER A 163 11.44 -13.30 -8.14
CA SER A 163 12.78 -13.29 -7.52
C SER A 163 12.86 -12.29 -6.38
N ALA A 164 12.26 -11.11 -6.54
CA ALA A 164 12.17 -10.11 -5.48
C ALA A 164 11.28 -10.59 -4.33
N GLY A 165 10.16 -11.26 -4.62
CA GLY A 165 9.31 -11.90 -3.61
C GLY A 165 10.05 -12.99 -2.84
N ALA A 166 10.79 -13.86 -3.53
CA ALA A 166 11.64 -14.87 -2.92
C ALA A 166 12.73 -14.24 -2.03
N LEU A 167 13.34 -13.13 -2.47
CA LEU A 167 14.29 -12.38 -1.65
C LEU A 167 13.64 -11.86 -0.35
N LEU A 168 12.44 -11.30 -0.43
CA LEU A 168 11.69 -10.84 0.75
C LEU A 168 11.42 -11.99 1.71
N ILE A 169 10.99 -13.15 1.22
CA ILE A 169 10.77 -14.37 2.03
C ILE A 169 12.06 -14.78 2.76
N VAL A 170 13.19 -14.84 2.05
CA VAL A 170 14.49 -15.20 2.66
C VAL A 170 14.87 -14.21 3.76
N VAL A 171 14.67 -12.91 3.52
CA VAL A 171 14.94 -11.88 4.54
C VAL A 171 14.03 -12.07 5.76
N LEU A 172 12.73 -12.29 5.57
CA LEU A 172 11.78 -12.52 6.66
C LEU A 172 12.10 -13.78 7.47
N LEU A 173 12.52 -14.86 6.80
CA LEU A 173 12.97 -16.08 7.48
C LEU A 173 14.23 -15.83 8.33
N ALA A 174 15.16 -15.02 7.84
CA ALA A 174 16.36 -14.64 8.60
C ALA A 174 16.02 -13.77 9.81
N GLU A 175 15.11 -12.80 9.66
CA GLU A 175 14.59 -11.98 10.76
C GLU A 175 13.85 -12.85 11.81
N ALA A 176 12.99 -13.76 11.37
CA ALA A 176 12.28 -14.72 12.24
C ALA A 176 13.26 -15.63 13.00
N TYR A 177 14.31 -16.12 12.34
CA TYR A 177 15.39 -16.85 13.00
C TYR A 177 16.10 -16.00 14.06
N GLY A 178 16.33 -14.71 13.77
CA GLY A 178 16.86 -13.75 14.73
C GLY A 178 15.98 -13.56 15.97
N LEU A 179 14.66 -13.44 15.78
CA LEU A 179 13.67 -13.36 16.86
C LEU A 179 13.62 -14.65 17.68
N TRP A 180 13.65 -15.81 17.02
CA TRP A 180 13.69 -17.10 17.70
C TRP A 180 14.96 -17.28 18.52
N ARG A 181 16.11 -16.83 18.01
CA ARG A 181 17.38 -16.84 18.73
C ARG A 181 17.36 -15.93 19.95
N PHE A 182 16.71 -14.77 19.87
CA PHE A 182 16.48 -13.89 21.01
C PHE A 182 15.66 -14.60 22.09
N ARG A 183 14.52 -15.20 21.72
CA ARG A 183 13.68 -15.97 22.66
C ARG A 183 14.44 -17.11 23.35
N ARG A 184 15.31 -17.82 22.63
CA ARG A 184 16.06 -18.97 23.17
C ARG A 184 17.19 -18.58 24.13
N ARG A 185 17.80 -17.42 23.95
CA ARG A 185 18.99 -17.02 24.74
C ARG A 185 18.65 -16.31 26.03
N GLY A 186 17.38 -15.96 26.25
CA GLY A 186 16.99 -15.04 27.31
C GLY A 186 17.52 -13.63 27.02
N SER A 187 16.96 -12.62 27.68
CA SER A 187 17.35 -11.21 27.53
C SER A 187 18.88 -11.06 27.61
N LEU A 188 19.53 -10.84 26.46
CA LEU A 188 20.90 -10.36 26.41
C LEU A 188 20.83 -8.86 26.68
N GLY A 189 20.87 -8.49 27.96
CA GLY A 189 21.30 -7.19 28.48
C GLY A 189 20.64 -5.95 27.88
N GLY A 190 19.80 -5.30 28.69
CA GLY A 190 19.30 -3.95 28.44
C GLY A 190 18.10 -3.92 27.51
N GLU A 191 16.90 -4.00 28.10
CA GLU A 191 15.70 -3.49 27.43
C GLU A 191 16.02 -2.08 26.95
N LEU A 192 16.21 -1.92 25.64
CA LEU A 192 16.17 -0.62 25.01
C LEU A 192 14.69 -0.21 25.04
N GLU A 193 14.20 0.12 26.24
CA GLU A 193 12.90 0.73 26.42
C GLU A 193 12.87 1.91 25.45
N LEU A 194 12.02 1.79 24.43
CA LEU A 194 11.64 2.96 23.68
C LEU A 194 11.19 3.98 24.72
N PRO A 195 11.82 5.18 24.78
CA PRO A 195 11.43 6.17 25.77
C PRO A 195 9.92 6.26 25.80
N ILE A 196 9.32 6.19 26.99
CA ILE A 196 7.88 6.36 27.15
C ILE A 196 7.56 7.81 26.79
N ASP A 197 7.48 8.06 25.49
CA ASP A 197 7.17 9.35 24.96
C ASP A 197 5.66 9.54 25.11
N ARG A 198 5.29 10.53 25.91
CA ARG A 198 3.92 10.89 26.25
C ARG A 198 3.43 12.10 25.46
N THR A 199 4.14 12.44 24.38
CA THR A 199 3.80 13.50 23.41
C THR A 199 2.37 13.39 22.90
N TRP A 200 1.81 14.54 22.53
CA TRP A 200 0.46 14.63 21.99
C TRP A 200 0.37 13.89 20.65
N GLU A 201 1.43 14.00 19.84
CA GLU A 201 1.54 13.47 18.48
C GLU A 201 1.39 11.95 18.50
N ARG A 202 2.14 11.27 19.37
CA ARG A 202 2.05 9.82 19.56
C ARG A 202 0.66 9.38 20.03
N ARG A 203 0.07 10.09 21.00
CA ARG A 203 -1.26 9.74 21.52
C ARG A 203 -2.34 9.95 20.47
N ALA A 204 -2.28 11.05 19.73
CA ALA A 204 -3.25 11.37 18.67
C ALA A 204 -3.18 10.33 17.55
N LEU A 205 -1.97 9.96 17.11
CA LEU A 205 -1.78 8.91 16.10
C LEU A 205 -2.25 7.53 16.59
N MET A 206 -1.93 7.17 17.83
CA MET A 206 -2.34 5.89 18.41
C MET A 206 -3.86 5.81 18.57
N ALA A 207 -4.48 6.82 19.18
CA ALA A 207 -5.92 6.86 19.42
C ALA A 207 -6.70 7.02 18.10
N GLY A 208 -6.25 7.91 17.21
CA GLY A 208 -6.84 8.11 15.89
C GLY A 208 -6.72 6.85 15.04
N GLY A 209 -5.56 6.20 15.03
CA GLY A 209 -5.34 4.96 14.31
C GLY A 209 -6.21 3.81 14.84
N ALA A 210 -6.30 3.64 16.16
CA ALA A 210 -7.19 2.65 16.77
C ALA A 210 -8.67 2.92 16.46
N ALA A 211 -9.09 4.19 16.49
CA ALA A 211 -10.46 4.58 16.14
C ALA A 211 -10.78 4.29 14.66
N LEU A 212 -9.85 4.58 13.75
CA LEU A 212 -9.98 4.24 12.33
C LEU A 212 -10.10 2.74 12.13
N ILE A 213 -9.20 1.92 12.71
CA ILE A 213 -9.29 0.46 12.60
C ILE A 213 -10.64 -0.05 13.12
N LEU A 214 -11.10 0.43 14.28
CA LEU A 214 -12.39 0.04 14.83
C LEU A 214 -13.54 0.42 13.88
N LEU A 215 -13.53 1.64 13.34
CA LEU A 215 -14.53 2.10 12.37
C LEU A 215 -14.51 1.23 11.11
N GLY A 216 -13.33 0.90 10.60
CA GLY A 216 -13.13 0.02 9.45
C GLY A 216 -13.72 -1.37 9.70
N PHE A 217 -13.42 -1.99 10.85
CA PHE A 217 -14.01 -3.29 11.22
C PHE A 217 -15.53 -3.23 11.37
N LEU A 218 -16.07 -2.19 12.01
CA LEU A 218 -17.52 -2.02 12.16
C LEU A 218 -18.20 -1.88 10.80
N TYR A 219 -17.63 -1.05 9.92
CA TYR A 219 -18.14 -0.88 8.57
C TYR A 219 -18.04 -2.16 7.74
N GLY A 220 -16.91 -2.87 7.80
CA GLY A 220 -16.72 -4.14 7.10
C GLY A 220 -17.68 -5.23 7.58
N ALA A 221 -17.90 -5.33 8.89
CA ALA A 221 -18.88 -6.25 9.47
C ALA A 221 -20.32 -5.92 9.02
N TRP A 222 -20.67 -4.63 8.99
CA TRP A 222 -21.95 -4.18 8.45
C TRP A 222 -22.11 -4.53 6.96
N TYR A 223 -21.11 -4.21 6.14
CA TYR A 223 -21.12 -4.50 4.70
C TYR A 223 -21.25 -6.01 4.42
N ALA A 224 -20.45 -6.83 5.11
CA ALA A 224 -20.52 -8.29 4.99
C ALA A 224 -21.89 -8.84 5.40
N GLY A 225 -22.48 -8.32 6.47
CA GLY A 225 -23.77 -8.78 6.98
C GLY A 225 -24.98 -8.33 6.17
N VAL A 226 -24.93 -7.17 5.52
CA VAL A 226 -26.10 -6.55 4.89
C VAL A 226 -26.04 -6.57 3.36
N ASP A 227 -24.90 -6.23 2.78
CA ASP A 227 -24.79 -5.91 1.36
C ASP A 227 -24.09 -6.99 0.54
N LEU A 228 -23.08 -7.67 1.11
CA LEU A 228 -22.26 -8.63 0.37
C LEU A 228 -23.09 -9.72 -0.32
N TYR A 229 -23.92 -10.44 0.44
CA TYR A 229 -24.77 -11.49 -0.13
C TYR A 229 -25.81 -10.95 -1.13
N ARG A 230 -26.30 -9.73 -0.93
CA ARG A 230 -27.21 -9.08 -1.88
C ARG A 230 -26.49 -8.71 -3.17
N HIS A 231 -25.23 -8.30 -3.10
CA HIS A 231 -24.39 -8.04 -4.26
C HIS A 231 -24.11 -9.32 -5.05
N GLU A 232 -23.72 -10.40 -4.37
CA GLU A 232 -23.46 -11.70 -5.02
C GLU A 232 -24.70 -12.27 -5.69
N ALA A 233 -25.87 -12.15 -5.05
CA ALA A 233 -27.14 -12.57 -5.63
C ALA A 233 -27.52 -11.72 -6.86
N ARG A 234 -27.36 -10.39 -6.78
CA ARG A 234 -27.61 -9.48 -7.90
C ARG A 234 -26.67 -9.76 -9.09
N GLU A 235 -25.39 -9.96 -8.81
CA GLU A 235 -24.37 -10.26 -9.82
C GLU A 235 -24.70 -11.55 -10.58
N SER A 236 -25.02 -12.62 -9.84
CA SER A 236 -25.44 -13.90 -10.42
C SER A 236 -26.69 -13.75 -11.28
N GLN A 237 -27.67 -12.96 -10.84
CA GLN A 237 -28.90 -12.72 -11.59
C GLN A 237 -28.64 -11.92 -12.89
N ILE A 238 -27.82 -10.88 -12.84
CA ILE A 238 -27.45 -10.07 -14.01
C ILE A 238 -26.73 -10.93 -15.04
N LEU A 239 -25.73 -11.71 -14.62
CA LEU A 239 -25.00 -12.61 -15.52
C LEU A 239 -25.91 -13.67 -16.16
N LYS A 240 -26.87 -14.19 -15.39
CA LYS A 240 -27.89 -15.11 -15.93
C LYS A 240 -28.78 -14.42 -16.97
N ASN A 241 -29.26 -13.21 -16.70
CA ASN A 241 -30.07 -12.45 -17.64
C ASN A 241 -29.31 -12.16 -18.95
N MET A 242 -28.01 -11.80 -18.85
CA MET A 242 -27.14 -11.61 -20.01
C MET A 242 -27.05 -12.89 -20.86
N LEU A 243 -26.85 -14.04 -20.21
CA LEU A 243 -26.77 -15.33 -20.88
C LEU A 243 -28.09 -15.72 -21.55
N ASP A 244 -29.21 -15.59 -20.84
CA ASP A 244 -30.55 -15.93 -21.34
C ASP A 244 -30.91 -15.03 -22.54
N ALA A 245 -30.59 -13.74 -22.49
CA ALA A 245 -30.82 -12.79 -23.59
C ALA A 245 -29.94 -13.09 -24.82
N ALA A 246 -28.67 -13.45 -24.60
CA ALA A 246 -27.78 -13.87 -25.67
C ALA A 246 -28.26 -15.17 -26.33
N ALA A 247 -28.70 -16.16 -25.54
CA ALA A 247 -29.24 -17.44 -26.02
C ALA A 247 -30.55 -17.27 -26.81
N ALA A 248 -31.39 -16.30 -26.42
CA ALA A 248 -32.61 -15.95 -27.14
C ALA A 248 -32.38 -15.16 -28.44
N GLY A 249 -31.13 -14.86 -28.80
CA GLY A 249 -30.80 -14.05 -29.98
C GLY A 249 -31.20 -12.59 -29.87
N GLN A 250 -31.49 -12.10 -28.65
CA GLN A 250 -31.91 -10.73 -28.38
C GLN A 250 -30.72 -9.77 -28.17
N GLY A 251 -29.49 -10.29 -28.19
CA GLY A 251 -28.31 -9.56 -27.71
C GLY A 251 -28.29 -9.51 -26.19
N GLY A 252 -27.11 -9.47 -25.57
CA GLY A 252 -27.03 -9.04 -24.17
C GLY A 252 -27.50 -7.60 -24.10
N THR A 253 -28.52 -7.32 -23.28
CA THR A 253 -29.12 -5.98 -23.29
C THR A 253 -28.11 -4.98 -22.74
N VAL A 254 -28.04 -3.79 -23.36
CA VAL A 254 -27.21 -2.68 -22.89
C VAL A 254 -27.43 -2.41 -21.40
N PHE A 255 -28.67 -2.62 -20.96
CA PHE A 255 -29.11 -2.50 -19.59
C PHE A 255 -28.41 -3.48 -18.63
N GLU A 256 -28.28 -4.76 -18.97
CA GLU A 256 -27.67 -5.74 -18.07
C GLU A 256 -26.16 -5.53 -17.93
N VAL A 257 -25.45 -5.18 -19.00
CA VAL A 257 -24.01 -4.86 -18.90
C VAL A 257 -23.78 -3.57 -18.11
N ALA A 258 -24.62 -2.56 -18.30
CA ALA A 258 -24.57 -1.35 -17.48
C ALA A 258 -24.86 -1.65 -16.00
N SER A 259 -25.82 -2.54 -15.73
CA SER A 259 -26.17 -2.97 -14.38
C SER A 259 -25.03 -3.74 -13.72
N TYR A 260 -24.35 -4.62 -14.46
CA TYR A 260 -23.16 -5.33 -14.00
C TYR A 260 -22.03 -4.35 -13.64
N GLY A 261 -21.73 -3.41 -14.54
CA GLY A 261 -20.71 -2.39 -14.31
C GLY A 261 -21.00 -1.52 -13.08
N SER A 262 -22.25 -1.08 -12.91
CA SER A 262 -22.67 -0.29 -11.75
C SER A 262 -22.55 -1.08 -10.44
N LEU A 263 -22.93 -2.37 -10.44
CA LEU A 263 -22.79 -3.24 -9.26
C LEU A 263 -21.32 -3.51 -8.92
N ALA A 264 -20.48 -3.74 -9.93
CA ALA A 264 -19.04 -3.92 -9.74
C ALA A 264 -18.38 -2.66 -9.14
N ALA A 265 -18.76 -1.47 -9.64
CA ALA A 265 -18.33 -0.20 -9.07
C ALA A 265 -18.80 -0.03 -7.61
N GLU A 266 -20.08 -0.33 -7.32
CA GLU A 266 -20.63 -0.27 -5.95
C GLU A 266 -19.84 -1.18 -4.99
N LYS A 267 -19.55 -2.41 -5.40
CA LYS A 267 -18.72 -3.35 -4.61
C LYS A 267 -17.31 -2.79 -4.41
N ALA A 268 -16.66 -2.32 -5.47
CA ALA A 268 -15.29 -1.83 -5.44
C ALA A 268 -15.14 -0.63 -4.50
N VAL A 269 -16.04 0.36 -4.60
CA VAL A 269 -16.05 1.56 -3.73
C VAL A 269 -16.22 1.17 -2.26
N LYS A 270 -17.15 0.26 -1.95
CA LYS A 270 -17.37 -0.17 -0.55
C LYS A 270 -16.19 -0.94 0.02
N ILE A 271 -15.55 -1.80 -0.79
CA ILE A 271 -14.36 -2.55 -0.37
C ILE A 271 -13.16 -1.61 -0.21
N ALA A 272 -12.93 -0.69 -1.14
CA ALA A 272 -11.82 0.25 -1.10
C ALA A 272 -11.91 1.21 0.10
N ALA A 273 -13.11 1.74 0.39
CA ALA A 273 -13.30 2.57 1.57
C ALA A 273 -13.00 1.79 2.87
N HIS A 274 -13.43 0.54 2.97
CA HIS A 274 -13.14 -0.33 4.10
C HIS A 274 -11.63 -0.56 4.27
N SER A 275 -10.93 -0.96 3.21
CA SER A 275 -9.50 -1.25 3.26
C SER A 275 -8.69 -0.01 3.63
N HIS A 276 -8.96 1.13 2.99
CA HIS A 276 -8.24 2.37 3.26
C HIS A 276 -8.41 2.88 4.69
N VAL A 277 -9.61 2.77 5.28
CA VAL A 277 -9.81 3.12 6.70
C VAL A 277 -8.90 2.29 7.61
N ILE A 278 -8.81 0.97 7.37
CA ILE A 278 -7.98 0.08 8.18
C ILE A 278 -6.50 0.34 7.95
N GLU A 279 -6.08 0.45 6.69
CA GLU A 279 -4.69 0.72 6.30
C GLU A 279 -4.19 2.03 6.92
N PHE A 280 -4.95 3.12 6.78
CA PHE A 280 -4.57 4.40 7.38
C PHE A 280 -4.60 4.36 8.91
N GLY A 281 -5.51 3.59 9.50
CA GLY A 281 -5.51 3.35 10.93
C GLY A 281 -4.24 2.63 11.39
N LEU A 282 -3.82 1.58 10.68
CA LEU A 282 -2.59 0.85 10.92
C LEU A 282 -1.35 1.76 10.73
N LEU A 283 -1.35 2.57 9.68
CA LEU A 283 -0.30 3.55 9.39
C LEU A 283 -0.13 4.52 10.56
N ALA A 284 -1.22 5.15 11.00
CA ALA A 284 -1.20 6.07 12.12
C ALA A 284 -0.64 5.38 13.38
N MET A 285 -1.09 4.16 13.70
CA MET A 285 -0.56 3.40 14.83
C MET A 285 0.95 3.12 14.71
N LEU A 286 1.42 2.65 13.56
CA LEU A 286 2.85 2.37 13.36
C LEU A 286 3.69 3.66 13.46
N LEU A 287 3.22 4.75 12.87
CA LEU A 287 3.91 6.04 12.89
C LEU A 287 3.93 6.68 14.28
N SER A 288 3.02 6.29 15.18
CA SER A 288 3.07 6.69 16.59
C SER A 288 4.35 6.20 17.28
N PHE A 289 4.87 5.02 16.89
CA PHE A 289 6.12 4.47 17.42
C PHE A 289 7.37 5.02 16.72
N VAL A 290 7.20 5.64 15.55
CA VAL A 290 8.29 6.24 14.76
C VAL A 290 8.61 7.66 15.23
N GLN A 291 7.71 8.32 15.98
CA GLN A 291 7.87 9.72 16.43
C GLN A 291 9.25 10.08 17.03
N PRO A 292 9.92 9.22 17.82
CA PRO A 292 11.27 9.51 18.32
C PRO A 292 12.34 9.72 17.23
N TYR A 293 12.11 9.21 16.03
CA TYR A 293 13.02 9.32 14.87
C TYR A 293 12.69 10.51 13.97
N VAL A 294 11.61 11.25 14.25
CA VAL A 294 11.17 12.39 13.43
C VAL A 294 11.73 13.68 14.03
N TYR A 295 12.75 14.25 13.38
CA TYR A 295 13.39 15.49 13.84
C TYR A 295 12.76 16.73 13.20
N LEU A 296 11.59 17.09 13.70
CA LEU A 296 10.83 18.30 13.35
C LEU A 296 10.45 19.07 14.63
N SER A 297 10.15 20.37 14.51
CA SER A 297 9.62 21.11 15.66
C SER A 297 8.21 20.65 16.01
N ASP A 298 7.80 20.80 17.27
CA ASP A 298 6.48 20.35 17.73
C ASP A 298 5.33 20.93 16.90
N ARG A 299 5.43 22.20 16.49
CA ARG A 299 4.43 22.83 15.60
C ARG A 299 4.29 22.07 14.27
N TRP A 300 5.41 21.68 13.67
CA TRP A 300 5.42 20.92 12.42
C TRP A 300 4.92 19.48 12.62
N LYS A 301 5.32 18.82 13.71
CA LYS A 301 4.80 17.48 14.03
C LYS A 301 3.29 17.50 14.23
N ARG A 302 2.76 18.50 14.92
CA ARG A 302 1.30 18.68 15.09
C ARG A 302 0.57 18.87 13.78
N GLY A 303 1.05 19.80 12.95
CA GLY A 303 0.48 20.03 11.63
C GLY A 303 0.43 18.75 10.81
N TRP A 304 1.54 18.01 10.78
CA TRP A 304 1.63 16.74 10.08
C TRP A 304 0.65 15.67 10.58
N VAL A 305 0.51 15.49 11.91
CA VAL A 305 -0.43 14.52 12.48
C VAL A 305 -1.86 14.87 12.09
N LEU A 306 -2.22 16.16 12.15
CA LEU A 306 -3.55 16.62 11.74
C LEU A 306 -3.79 16.41 10.25
N THR A 307 -2.80 16.70 9.40
CA THR A 307 -2.87 16.46 7.96
C THR A 307 -3.04 14.98 7.66
N LEU A 308 -2.26 14.10 8.30
CA LEU A 308 -2.37 12.66 8.14
C LEU A 308 -3.77 12.17 8.52
N LEU A 309 -4.20 12.41 9.76
CA LEU A 309 -5.49 11.93 10.26
C LEU A 309 -6.67 12.53 9.51
N GLY A 310 -6.57 13.80 9.10
CA GLY A 310 -7.55 14.46 8.25
C GLY A 310 -7.67 13.75 6.90
N GLY A 311 -6.55 13.54 6.20
CA GLY A 311 -6.53 12.80 4.94
C GLY A 311 -7.07 11.37 5.06
N SER A 312 -6.69 10.67 6.15
CA SER A 312 -7.14 9.32 6.46
C SER A 312 -8.65 9.18 6.67
N ILE A 313 -9.35 10.25 7.00
CA ILE A 313 -10.81 10.28 7.11
C ILE A 313 -11.43 10.77 5.80
N ILE A 314 -10.88 11.85 5.22
CA ILE A 314 -11.42 12.48 4.01
C ILE A 314 -11.48 11.46 2.86
N LEU A 315 -10.37 10.77 2.57
CA LEU A 315 -10.33 9.84 1.44
C LEU A 315 -11.44 8.77 1.51
N PRO A 316 -11.51 7.90 2.53
CA PRO A 316 -12.49 6.82 2.52
C PRO A 316 -13.95 7.31 2.60
N VAL A 317 -14.21 8.43 3.29
CA VAL A 317 -15.55 9.02 3.32
C VAL A 317 -15.96 9.48 1.93
N PHE A 318 -15.09 10.18 1.22
CA PHE A 318 -15.41 10.69 -0.11
C PHE A 318 -15.39 9.61 -1.20
N VAL A 319 -14.62 8.53 -1.04
CA VAL A 319 -14.76 7.30 -1.85
C VAL A 319 -16.18 6.75 -1.73
N LEU A 320 -16.74 6.60 -0.51
CA LEU A 320 -18.12 6.13 -0.34
C LEU A 320 -19.15 7.06 -0.98
N LEU A 321 -18.87 8.37 -1.01
CA LEU A 321 -19.75 9.38 -1.59
C LEU A 321 -19.64 9.46 -3.12
N GLU A 322 -18.64 8.82 -3.73
CA GLU A 322 -18.42 8.84 -5.18
C GLU A 322 -19.63 8.32 -5.95
N MET A 323 -20.30 7.28 -5.45
CA MET A 323 -21.50 6.74 -6.10
C MET A 323 -22.68 7.73 -6.13
N ASN A 324 -22.71 8.73 -5.22
CA ASN A 324 -23.79 9.71 -5.12
C ASN A 324 -23.45 11.06 -5.77
N PHE A 325 -22.18 11.46 -5.71
CA PHE A 325 -21.72 12.79 -6.14
C PHE A 325 -20.73 12.75 -7.31
N GLY A 326 -20.42 11.55 -7.82
CA GLY A 326 -19.54 11.31 -8.96
C GLY A 326 -18.15 11.90 -8.75
N LEU A 327 -17.61 12.47 -9.85
CA LEU A 327 -16.25 13.02 -9.92
C LEU A 327 -15.92 14.09 -8.87
N VAL A 328 -16.92 14.80 -8.34
CA VAL A 328 -16.68 15.79 -7.29
C VAL A 328 -16.25 15.10 -6.00
N ALA A 329 -16.93 14.04 -5.60
CA ALA A 329 -16.54 13.25 -4.44
C ALA A 329 -15.22 12.51 -4.70
N GLY A 330 -15.04 11.92 -5.88
CA GLY A 330 -13.76 11.32 -6.28
C GLY A 330 -12.58 12.30 -6.16
N GLY A 331 -12.72 13.51 -6.70
CA GLY A 331 -11.65 14.53 -6.61
C GLY A 331 -11.37 15.01 -5.18
N ILE A 332 -12.37 15.02 -4.29
CA ILE A 332 -12.13 15.31 -2.86
C ILE A 332 -11.44 14.13 -2.17
N ALA A 333 -11.76 12.90 -2.55
CA ALA A 333 -11.07 11.71 -2.05
C ALA A 333 -9.57 11.75 -2.42
N ASP A 334 -9.24 12.12 -3.65
CA ASP A 334 -7.85 12.31 -4.12
C ASP A 334 -7.10 13.37 -3.30
N VAL A 335 -7.78 14.49 -2.96
CA VAL A 335 -7.20 15.51 -2.07
C VAL A 335 -6.92 14.92 -0.68
N GLY A 336 -7.79 14.04 -0.18
CA GLY A 336 -7.57 13.29 1.05
C GLY A 336 -6.32 12.39 0.97
N GLY A 337 -6.14 11.67 -0.14
CA GLY A 337 -4.95 10.86 -0.42
C GLY A 337 -3.68 11.71 -0.45
N LEU A 338 -3.73 12.84 -1.15
CA LEU A 338 -2.63 13.80 -1.23
C LEU A 338 -2.24 14.35 0.13
N PHE A 339 -3.18 14.59 1.05
CA PHE A 339 -2.85 14.99 2.43
C PHE A 339 -2.03 13.92 3.14
N VAL A 340 -2.39 12.64 3.01
CA VAL A 340 -1.61 11.53 3.58
C VAL A 340 -0.21 11.48 2.96
N ILE A 341 -0.09 11.63 1.63
CA ILE A 341 1.22 11.63 0.95
C ILE A 341 2.09 12.81 1.41
N ILE A 342 1.56 14.03 1.40
CA ILE A 342 2.26 15.24 1.85
C ILE A 342 2.72 15.06 3.30
N ALA A 343 1.86 14.47 4.13
CA ALA A 343 2.26 14.08 5.46
C ALA A 343 3.49 13.15 5.34
N LEU A 344 3.37 11.94 4.81
CA LEU A 344 4.48 10.97 4.78
C LEU A 344 5.81 11.56 4.26
N VAL A 345 5.78 12.37 3.21
CA VAL A 345 6.94 13.11 2.70
C VAL A 345 7.53 14.09 3.72
N GLY A 346 6.69 14.89 4.38
CA GLY A 346 7.13 15.80 5.45
C GLY A 346 7.81 15.06 6.61
N MET A 347 7.32 13.86 6.95
CA MET A 347 7.93 13.01 7.96
C MET A 347 9.26 12.41 7.49
N LEU A 348 9.38 11.99 6.22
CA LEU A 348 10.67 11.57 5.63
C LEU A 348 11.74 12.64 5.79
N VAL A 349 11.39 13.91 5.53
CA VAL A 349 12.30 15.04 5.76
C VAL A 349 12.76 15.10 7.22
N GLY A 350 11.85 14.87 8.17
CA GLY A 350 12.18 14.78 9.60
C GLY A 350 13.11 13.61 9.94
N VAL A 351 12.89 12.44 9.34
CA VAL A 351 13.73 11.24 9.54
C VAL A 351 15.11 11.40 8.89
N LEU A 352 15.21 12.10 7.76
CA LEU A 352 16.48 12.41 7.11
C LEU A 352 17.33 13.39 7.92
N ARG A 353 16.68 14.40 8.54
CA ARG A 353 17.37 15.39 9.40
C ARG A 353 17.83 14.83 10.74
N TYR A 354 17.38 13.62 11.10
CA TYR A 354 17.70 13.01 12.37
C TYR A 354 19.19 12.64 12.48
N SER A 355 19.84 13.16 13.54
CA SER A 355 21.29 13.07 13.75
C SER A 355 21.82 11.69 14.13
N GLY A 356 20.95 10.74 14.50
CA GLY A 356 21.36 9.39 14.87
C GLY A 356 21.64 9.16 16.35
N HIS A 357 21.24 10.06 17.25
CA HIS A 357 21.58 9.95 18.68
C HIS A 357 21.10 8.64 19.35
N LEU A 358 19.90 8.14 19.00
CA LEU A 358 19.41 6.81 19.44
C LEU A 358 20.15 5.62 18.78
N ASP A 359 20.86 5.83 17.67
CA ASP A 359 21.68 4.76 17.08
C ASP A 359 23.03 4.66 17.80
N ALA A 360 23.57 5.80 18.24
CA ALA A 360 24.85 5.87 18.94
C ALA A 360 24.78 5.19 20.32
N SER A 361 23.65 5.29 21.02
CA SER A 361 23.42 4.62 22.31
C SER A 361 23.27 3.10 22.21
N GLY A 362 22.95 2.56 21.03
CA GLY A 362 22.86 1.11 20.79
C GLY A 362 24.12 0.48 20.19
N ALA A 363 25.13 1.27 19.82
CA ALA A 363 26.39 0.80 19.24
C ALA A 363 27.50 0.59 20.29
N THR A 364 27.28 1.01 21.53
CA THR A 364 28.20 0.90 22.67
C THR A 364 27.96 -0.34 23.54
N GLN A 365 27.08 -1.25 23.11
CA GLN A 365 26.87 -2.59 23.69
C GLN A 365 27.16 -3.64 22.62
#